data_AF-A0A4Y8C6G4-F1
#
_entry.id   AF-A0A4Y8C6G4-F1
#
_cell.length_a   1.000
_cell.length_b   1.000
_cell.length_c   1.000
_cell.angle_alpha   90.00
_cell.angle_beta   90.00
_cell.angle_gamma   90.00
#
_symmetry.space_group_name_H-M   'P 1'
#
loop_
_entity.id
_entity.type
_entity.pdbx_description
1 polymer ?
#
loop_
_entity_poly.entity_id
_entity_poly.type
_entity_poly.pdbx_seq_one_letter_code
_entity_poly.pdbx_strand_id
1 'polypeptide(L)'
;TKLNDKHIALLASQGLYKIEVIRKIRIGIFSSGNELKEPWQECDEESIYNTNALSLLTMLQNTSYLGIIKDNFKSTKEALENTNFDLLITSGGASVGEADFME
;
A
#
# COMPACT_ATOMS: atom_id res chain seq x y z
N THR A 1 -0.39 20.02 -14.28
CA THR A 1 -1.15 20.86 -13.34
C THR A 1 -2.05 20.00 -12.47
N LYS A 2 -2.09 20.21 -11.15
CA LYS A 2 -3.09 19.56 -10.29
C LYS A 2 -4.41 20.34 -10.42
N LEU A 3 -5.45 19.65 -10.87
CA LEU A 3 -6.76 20.27 -11.02
C LEU A 3 -7.37 20.56 -9.65
N ASN A 4 -8.05 21.69 -9.57
CA ASN A 4 -8.85 22.13 -8.43
C ASN A 4 -10.16 22.72 -8.95
N ASP A 5 -11.03 23.12 -8.05
CA ASP A 5 -12.31 23.78 -8.32
C ASP A 5 -12.24 24.89 -9.37
N LYS A 6 -11.26 25.80 -9.27
CA LYS A 6 -11.08 26.92 -10.20
C LYS A 6 -10.76 26.43 -11.62
N HIS A 7 -9.89 25.43 -11.75
CA HIS A 7 -9.58 24.84 -13.05
C HIS A 7 -10.81 24.18 -13.68
N ILE A 8 -11.64 23.48 -12.89
CA ILE A 8 -12.86 22.84 -13.39
C ILE A 8 -13.84 23.90 -13.92
N ALA A 9 -14.06 24.99 -13.17
CA ALA A 9 -14.93 26.08 -13.62
C ALA A 9 -14.45 26.74 -14.92
N LEU A 10 -13.13 26.96 -15.03
CA LEU A 10 -12.52 27.50 -16.25
C LEU A 10 -12.76 26.57 -17.44
N LEU A 11 -12.46 25.27 -17.31
CA LEU A 11 -12.67 24.29 -18.39
C LEU A 11 -14.14 24.24 -18.82
N ALA A 12 -15.07 24.22 -17.88
CA ALA A 12 -16.51 24.23 -18.17
C ALA A 12 -16.94 25.50 -18.92
N SER A 13 -16.40 26.67 -18.57
CA SER A 13 -16.68 27.93 -19.27
C SER A 13 -16.25 27.92 -20.74
N GLN A 14 -15.27 27.07 -21.09
CA GLN A 14 -14.78 26.89 -22.47
C GLN A 14 -15.53 25.76 -23.20
N GLY A 15 -16.58 25.18 -22.60
CA GLY A 15 -17.34 24.07 -23.16
C GLY A 15 -16.61 22.71 -23.09
N LEU A 16 -15.53 22.61 -22.32
CA LEU A 16 -14.77 21.35 -22.18
C LEU A 16 -15.38 20.49 -21.07
N TYR A 17 -16.11 19.44 -21.45
CA TYR A 17 -16.77 18.51 -20.53
C TYR A 17 -15.94 17.26 -20.21
N LYS A 18 -14.89 16.98 -21.00
CA LYS A 18 -13.96 15.86 -20.82
C LYS A 18 -12.55 16.33 -21.14
N ILE A 19 -11.60 15.91 -20.32
CA ILE A 19 -10.18 16.16 -20.50
C ILE A 19 -9.39 14.89 -20.23
N GLU A 20 -8.20 14.82 -20.81
CA GLU A 20 -7.25 13.76 -20.48
C GLU A 20 -6.51 14.11 -19.20
N VAL A 21 -6.43 13.14 -18.29
CA VAL A 21 -5.69 13.26 -17.03
C VAL A 21 -4.87 12.02 -16.81
N ILE A 22 -3.78 12.17 -16.05
CA ILE A 22 -3.01 11.03 -15.58
C ILE A 22 -3.88 10.27 -14.56
N ARG A 23 -3.98 8.95 -14.72
CA ARG A 23 -4.69 8.09 -13.76
C ARG A 23 -4.06 8.18 -12.37
N LYS A 24 -4.84 7.89 -11.32
CA LYS A 24 -4.31 7.75 -9.97
C LYS A 24 -3.32 6.56 -9.91
N ILE A 25 -2.28 6.71 -9.08
CA ILE A 25 -1.33 5.64 -8.73
C ILE A 25 -2.09 4.58 -7.93
N ARG A 26 -1.94 3.31 -8.28
CA ARG A 26 -2.48 2.16 -7.53
C ARG A 26 -1.42 1.70 -6.55
N ILE A 27 -1.76 1.66 -5.27
CA ILE A 27 -0.81 1.36 -4.20
C ILE A 27 -1.21 0.04 -3.53
N GLY A 28 -0.30 -0.93 -3.53
CA GLY A 28 -0.46 -2.19 -2.79
C GLY A 28 0.23 -2.09 -1.43
N ILE A 29 -0.42 -2.53 -0.37
CA ILE A 29 0.13 -2.46 0.99
C ILE A 29 0.18 -3.87 1.59
N PHE A 30 1.38 -4.28 1.97
CA PHE A 30 1.66 -5.48 2.74
C PHE A 30 2.13 -5.13 4.14
N SER A 31 2.05 -6.09 5.05
CA SER A 31 2.80 -6.08 6.30
C SER A 31 3.76 -7.28 6.31
N SER A 32 4.93 -7.17 6.94
CA SER A 32 5.85 -8.30 7.12
C SER A 32 6.15 -8.43 8.60
N GLY A 33 6.17 -9.66 9.10
CA GLY A 33 6.41 -9.99 10.49
C GLY A 33 5.65 -11.25 10.89
N ASN A 34 6.38 -12.25 11.39
CA ASN A 34 5.77 -13.49 11.88
C ASN A 34 4.94 -13.28 13.16
N GLU A 35 5.21 -12.21 13.90
CA GLU A 35 4.50 -11.77 15.09
C GLU A 35 3.16 -11.08 14.79
N LEU A 36 2.89 -10.73 13.53
CA LEU A 36 1.72 -9.96 13.16
C LEU A 36 0.45 -10.83 13.12
N LYS A 37 -0.59 -10.31 13.76
CA LYS A 37 -1.97 -10.83 13.67
C LYS A 37 -2.90 -9.77 13.12
N GLU A 38 -3.89 -10.21 12.37
CA GLU A 38 -4.96 -9.35 11.91
C GLU A 38 -5.85 -8.92 13.10
N PRO A 39 -6.52 -7.74 13.02
CA PRO A 39 -7.35 -7.25 14.12
C PRO A 39 -8.53 -8.16 14.51
N TRP A 40 -8.95 -9.04 13.61
CA TRP A 40 -10.02 -10.02 13.86
C TRP A 40 -9.50 -11.35 14.41
N GLN A 41 -8.19 -11.49 14.62
CA GLN A 41 -7.58 -12.64 15.27
C GLN A 41 -7.35 -12.37 16.76
N GLU A 42 -7.15 -13.44 17.53
CA GLU A 42 -6.72 -13.34 18.91
C GLU A 42 -5.19 -13.27 18.96
N CYS A 43 -4.64 -12.26 19.64
CA CYS A 43 -3.20 -12.19 19.92
C CYS A 43 -2.87 -13.01 21.17
N ASP A 44 -1.78 -13.76 21.09
CA ASP A 44 -1.10 -14.35 22.24
C ASP A 44 0.00 -13.41 22.77
N GLU A 45 0.75 -13.86 23.77
CA GLU A 45 1.81 -13.06 24.42
C GLU A 45 2.98 -12.69 23.48
N GLU A 46 3.14 -13.41 22.36
CA GLU A 46 4.24 -13.20 21.40
C GLU A 46 3.78 -12.45 20.14
N SER A 47 2.47 -12.16 20.04
CA SER A 47 1.86 -11.56 18.85
C SER A 47 1.43 -10.11 19.07
N ILE A 48 1.48 -9.32 18.00
CA ILE A 48 0.96 -7.94 17.97
C ILE A 48 0.01 -7.73 16.80
N TYR A 49 -0.92 -6.80 16.97
CA TYR A 49 -1.89 -6.48 15.93
C TYR A 49 -1.27 -5.67 14.80
N ASN A 50 -1.69 -5.96 13.57
CA ASN A 50 -1.30 -5.22 12.38
C ASN A 50 -1.98 -3.84 12.34
N THR A 51 -1.33 -2.83 12.93
CA THR A 51 -1.84 -1.45 12.95
C THR A 51 -1.30 -0.58 11.82
N ASN A 52 -0.10 -0.87 11.31
CA ASN A 52 0.58 0.00 10.35
C ASN A 52 -0.08 -0.04 8.97
N ALA A 53 -0.42 -1.22 8.46
CA ALA A 53 -1.10 -1.31 7.16
C ALA A 53 -2.46 -0.63 7.21
N LEU A 54 -3.22 -0.82 8.30
CA LEU A 54 -4.50 -0.14 8.50
C LEU A 54 -4.34 1.38 8.54
N SER A 55 -3.32 1.88 9.24
CA SER A 55 -3.04 3.31 9.28
C SER A 55 -2.77 3.85 7.87
N LEU A 56 -1.91 3.18 7.10
CA LEU A 56 -1.61 3.58 5.72
C LEU A 56 -2.83 3.51 4.79
N LEU A 57 -3.70 2.51 4.95
CA LEU A 57 -4.95 2.40 4.21
C LEU A 57 -5.89 3.58 4.48
N THR A 58 -5.88 4.14 5.69
CA THR A 58 -6.70 5.32 6.02
C THR A 58 -6.11 6.64 5.50
N MET A 59 -4.78 6.73 5.38
CA MET A 59 -4.08 7.96 4.99
C MET A 59 -3.96 8.13 3.47
N LEU A 60 -3.89 7.03 2.74
CA LEU A 60 -3.61 7.03 1.30
C LEU A 60 -4.88 6.72 0.50
N GLN A 61 -4.97 7.29 -0.72
CA GLN A 61 -6.05 6.99 -1.65
C GLN A 61 -5.63 5.94 -2.68
N ASN A 62 -6.62 5.23 -3.22
CA ASN A 62 -6.42 4.22 -4.28
C ASN A 62 -5.44 3.11 -3.86
N THR A 63 -5.58 2.70 -2.59
CA THR A 63 -4.81 1.64 -1.95
C THR A 63 -5.57 0.32 -1.97
N SER A 64 -4.84 -0.77 -1.87
CA SER A 64 -5.38 -2.11 -1.61
C SER A 64 -4.54 -2.81 -0.57
N TYR A 65 -5.20 -3.43 0.40
CA TYR A 65 -4.54 -4.27 1.38
C TYR A 65 -4.26 -5.65 0.77
N LEU A 66 -3.02 -6.11 0.89
CA LEU A 66 -2.55 -7.34 0.27
C LEU A 66 -2.18 -8.42 1.29
N GLY A 67 -2.38 -8.15 2.58
CA GLY A 67 -2.19 -9.11 3.66
C GLY A 67 -0.85 -9.01 4.38
N ILE A 68 -0.64 -9.96 5.27
CA ILE A 68 0.62 -10.18 6.00
C ILE A 68 1.47 -11.19 5.24
N ILE A 69 2.71 -10.81 4.92
CA ILE A 69 3.75 -11.65 4.35
C ILE A 69 4.51 -12.32 5.51
N LYS A 70 4.75 -13.62 5.38
CA LYS A 70 5.63 -14.36 6.30
C LYS A 70 7.09 -14.01 6.01
N ASP A 71 7.94 -13.98 7.04
CA ASP A 71 9.36 -13.64 6.87
C ASP A 71 10.15 -14.80 6.26
N ASN A 72 9.98 -15.01 4.96
CA ASN A 72 10.78 -15.92 4.15
C ASN A 72 10.91 -15.40 2.72
N PHE A 73 12.06 -15.69 2.10
CA PHE A 73 12.40 -15.21 0.76
C PHE A 73 11.31 -15.49 -0.29
N LYS A 74 10.73 -16.70 -0.27
CA LYS A 74 9.73 -17.11 -1.24
C LYS A 74 8.46 -16.25 -1.15
N SER A 75 7.93 -16.06 0.05
CA SER A 75 6.74 -15.24 0.26
C SER A 75 6.96 -13.78 -0.11
N THR A 76 8.13 -13.22 0.22
CA THR A 76 8.49 -11.85 -0.17
C THR A 76 8.61 -11.71 -1.68
N LYS A 77 9.28 -12.66 -2.35
CA LYS A 77 9.42 -12.66 -3.81
C LYS A 77 8.08 -12.74 -4.51
N GLU A 78 7.21 -13.66 -4.12
CA GLU A 78 5.86 -13.80 -4.68
C GLU A 78 5.03 -12.51 -4.49
N ALA A 79 5.17 -11.84 -3.35
CA ALA A 79 4.49 -10.57 -3.10
C ALA A 79 5.02 -9.43 -3.98
N LEU A 80 6.33 -9.36 -4.21
CA LEU A 80 6.98 -8.34 -5.04
C LEU A 80 6.74 -8.53 -6.54
N GLU A 81 6.45 -9.75 -6.99
CA GLU A 81 6.08 -10.06 -8.38
C GLU A 81 4.68 -9.53 -8.77
N ASN A 82 3.94 -8.92 -7.84
CA ASN A 82 2.60 -8.38 -8.11
C ASN A 82 2.63 -7.11 -8.97
N THR A 83 2.45 -7.30 -10.28
CA THR A 83 2.45 -6.22 -11.29
C THR A 83 1.15 -5.42 -11.39
N ASN A 84 0.14 -5.70 -10.55
CA ASN A 84 -1.14 -4.98 -10.58
C ASN A 84 -1.07 -3.58 -9.95
N PHE A 85 0.02 -3.27 -9.24
CA PHE A 85 0.23 -2.03 -8.53
C PHE A 85 1.41 -1.26 -9.11
N ASP A 86 1.38 0.06 -8.98
CA ASP A 86 2.47 0.92 -9.44
C ASP A 86 3.47 1.22 -8.32
N LEU A 87 3.04 1.01 -7.08
CA LEU A 87 3.85 1.14 -5.87
C LEU A 87 3.41 0.05 -4.89
N LEU A 88 4.37 -0.69 -4.36
CA LEU A 88 4.18 -1.60 -3.23
C LEU A 88 4.81 -0.98 -1.98
N ILE A 89 4.09 -1.02 -0.86
CA ILE A 89 4.55 -0.55 0.45
C ILE A 89 4.50 -1.73 1.41
N THR A 90 5.57 -1.94 2.17
CA THR A 90 5.59 -2.90 3.29
C THR A 90 5.55 -2.13 4.61
N SER A 91 4.69 -2.55 5.53
CA SER A 91 4.45 -1.88 6.81
C SER A 91 4.97 -2.72 7.99
N GLY A 92 6.24 -3.13 7.93
CA GLY A 92 6.90 -4.03 8.89
C GLY A 92 8.03 -4.80 8.20
N GLY A 93 9.10 -5.11 8.94
CA GLY A 93 10.21 -5.94 8.46
C GLY A 93 11.01 -5.42 7.26
N ALA A 94 11.34 -4.12 7.20
CA ALA A 94 12.52 -3.68 6.43
C ALA A 94 13.70 -3.69 7.39
N SER A 95 14.28 -4.87 7.64
CA SER A 95 15.36 -5.02 8.61
C SER A 95 16.52 -4.09 8.28
N VAL A 96 16.95 -3.32 9.28
CA VAL A 96 18.20 -2.56 9.27
C VAL A 96 19.35 -3.34 9.92
N GLY A 97 19.25 -4.68 10.06
CA GLY A 97 20.32 -5.49 10.63
C GLY A 97 20.16 -7.01 10.43
N GLU A 98 21.23 -7.63 9.92
CA GLU A 98 21.60 -9.06 9.99
C GLU A 98 20.76 -10.14 9.28
N ALA A 99 19.64 -9.83 8.65
CA ALA A 99 18.91 -10.81 7.83
C ALA A 99 18.47 -10.22 6.48
N ASP A 100 19.45 -9.79 5.68
CA ASP A 100 19.23 -9.51 4.25
C ASP A 100 19.04 -10.83 3.50
N PHE A 101 17.79 -11.27 3.32
CA PHE A 101 17.43 -12.16 2.22
C PHE A 101 17.06 -11.31 0.99
N MET A 102 17.91 -10.36 0.63
CA MET A 102 17.89 -9.63 -0.63
C MET A 102 19.11 -10.03 -1.48
N GLU A 103 19.11 -11.28 -1.97
CA GLU A 103 19.87 -11.68 -3.16
C GLU A 103 18.91 -12.06 -4.29
#